data_AF-A0A834LSS3-F1
#
_entry.id   AF-A0A834LSS3-F1
#
_cell.length_a   1.000
_cell.length_b   1.000
_cell.length_c   1.000
_cell.angle_alpha   90.00
_cell.angle_beta   90.00
_cell.angle_gamma   90.00
#
_symmetry.space_group_name_H-M   'P 1'
#
loop_
_entity.id
_entity.type
_entity.pdbx_description
1 polymer ?
#
loop_
_entity_poly.entity_id
_entity_poly.type
_entity_poly.pdbx_seq_one_letter_code
_entity_poly.pdbx_strand_id
1 'polypeptide(L)'
;MTVENDQSQKDERAATKLKELNEWLPVTSCHKANWWYSAFHNVTAMVVAGVLGLPSAMSELGLGPSVTVIVLSWIITLYTLWQMVEMHEMVPGKRLDRYHELGQQVFGKKLGLWIVVPQQLMVQVGSDIVYMVTGGKCLKKFADTVWPNSPPIKTTYFIMIFRAVQLLLSNCPSLNSIALISLVAAVMSLRTKLFNRM
;
A
#
# COMPACT_ATOMS: atom_id res chain seq x y z
N MET A 1 -25.21 30.17 22.89
CA MET A 1 -23.94 30.85 22.56
C MET A 1 -22.71 30.24 23.21
N THR A 2 -22.77 29.63 24.40
CA THR A 2 -21.57 29.04 25.07
C THR A 2 -21.19 27.64 24.58
N VAL A 3 -22.13 26.84 24.08
CA VAL A 3 -21.90 25.44 23.65
C VAL A 3 -21.21 25.36 22.28
N GLU A 4 -21.56 26.28 21.36
CA GLU A 4 -20.99 26.35 20.01
C GLU A 4 -19.51 26.80 20.02
N ASN A 5 -19.15 27.65 21.00
CA ASN A 5 -17.77 28.10 21.22
C ASN A 5 -16.88 26.99 21.82
N ASP A 6 -17.42 26.12 22.68
CA ASP A 6 -16.68 24.99 23.27
C ASP A 6 -16.38 23.87 22.23
N GLN A 7 -17.31 23.64 21.30
CA GLN A 7 -17.12 22.69 20.21
C GLN A 7 -16.13 23.19 19.15
N SER A 8 -16.21 24.47 18.78
CA SER A 8 -15.25 25.10 17.87
C SER A 8 -13.82 25.07 18.44
N GLN A 9 -13.65 25.37 19.74
CA GLN A 9 -12.33 25.32 20.41
C GLN A 9 -11.78 23.89 20.55
N LYS A 10 -12.63 22.89 20.77
CA LYS A 10 -12.20 21.47 20.79
C LYS A 10 -11.76 20.97 19.42
N ASP A 11 -12.49 21.33 18.37
CA ASP A 11 -12.17 20.92 17.01
C ASP A 11 -10.88 21.59 16.52
N GLU A 12 -10.67 22.86 16.88
CA GLU A 12 -9.43 23.60 16.60
C GLU A 12 -8.24 22.98 17.32
N ARG A 13 -8.37 22.67 18.62
CA ARG A 13 -7.32 22.01 19.41
C ARG A 13 -7.01 20.59 18.92
N ALA A 14 -8.00 19.87 18.39
CA ALA A 14 -7.81 18.55 17.76
C ALA A 14 -7.07 18.68 16.42
N ALA A 15 -7.41 19.69 15.61
CA ALA A 15 -6.71 19.99 14.36
C ALA A 15 -5.25 20.40 14.60
N THR A 16 -4.97 21.21 15.63
CA THR A 16 -3.60 21.58 16.02
C THR A 16 -2.80 20.36 16.44
N LYS A 17 -3.37 19.48 17.28
CA LYS A 17 -2.71 18.23 17.69
C LYS A 17 -2.44 17.29 16.51
N LEU A 18 -3.36 17.18 15.56
CA LEU A 18 -3.14 16.38 14.35
C LEU A 18 -2.04 16.96 13.47
N LYS A 19 -1.94 18.30 13.41
CA LYS A 19 -0.89 19.01 12.69
C LYS A 19 0.48 18.77 13.33
N GLU A 20 0.58 18.92 14.65
CA GLU A 20 1.80 18.63 15.43
C GLU A 20 2.20 17.13 15.33
N LEU A 21 1.24 16.22 15.33
CA LEU A 21 1.50 14.78 15.19
C LEU A 21 2.02 14.43 13.78
N ASN A 22 1.44 15.04 12.74
CA ASN A 22 1.92 14.91 11.36
C ASN A 22 3.30 15.57 11.19
N GLU A 23 3.57 16.68 11.86
CA GLU A 23 4.87 17.35 11.78
C GLU A 23 5.97 16.56 12.52
N TRP A 24 5.59 15.84 13.59
CA TRP A 24 6.45 14.96 14.35
C TRP A 24 6.72 13.60 13.69
N LEU A 25 5.79 13.12 12.85
CA LEU A 25 5.96 11.87 12.11
C LEU A 25 6.98 12.08 10.95
N PRO A 26 8.12 11.36 10.93
CA PRO A 26 9.15 11.50 9.88
C PRO A 26 8.67 11.09 8.47
N VAL A 27 7.48 10.50 8.35
CA VAL A 27 6.83 10.18 7.07
C VAL A 27 6.25 11.42 6.37
N THR A 28 5.95 12.49 7.12
CA THR A 28 5.22 13.67 6.67
C THR A 28 6.07 14.96 6.65
N SER A 29 7.26 14.95 7.27
CA SER A 29 8.15 16.13 7.37
C SER A 29 9.02 16.40 6.12
N CYS A 30 9.01 15.53 5.10
CA CYS A 30 9.79 15.72 3.87
C CYS A 30 8.91 16.24 2.72
N HIS A 31 8.59 17.53 2.75
CA HIS A 31 7.78 18.20 1.71
C HIS A 31 8.58 18.54 0.44
N LYS A 32 9.08 17.51 -0.26
CA LYS A 32 9.64 17.65 -1.62
C LYS A 32 9.19 16.55 -2.58
N ALA A 33 7.92 16.13 -2.45
CA ALA A 33 7.30 15.15 -3.34
C ALA A 33 6.67 15.86 -4.55
N ASN A 34 7.24 15.64 -5.74
CA ASN A 34 6.65 16.12 -6.99
C ASN A 34 5.38 15.30 -7.32
N TRP A 35 4.36 15.96 -7.88
CA TRP A 35 3.08 15.29 -8.21
C TRP A 35 3.24 14.10 -9.15
N TRP A 36 4.15 14.19 -10.12
CA TRP A 36 4.51 13.09 -11.01
C TRP A 36 5.05 11.89 -10.24
N TYR A 37 5.92 12.12 -9.26
CA TYR A 37 6.52 11.06 -8.45
C TYR A 37 5.47 10.32 -7.61
N SER A 38 4.51 11.07 -7.05
CA SER A 38 3.36 10.49 -6.34
C SER A 38 2.46 9.66 -7.26
N ALA A 39 2.16 10.18 -8.45
CA ALA A 39 1.37 9.45 -9.44
C ALA A 39 2.05 8.14 -9.88
N PHE A 40 3.35 8.17 -10.15
CA PHE A 40 4.11 6.97 -10.52
C PHE A 40 4.14 5.92 -9.41
N HIS A 41 4.31 6.35 -8.15
CA HIS A 41 4.28 5.43 -7.00
C HIS A 41 2.90 4.81 -6.80
N ASN A 42 1.83 5.59 -6.94
CA ASN A 42 0.47 5.07 -6.83
C ASN A 42 0.15 4.05 -7.93
N VAL A 43 0.51 4.36 -9.19
CA VAL A 43 0.31 3.43 -10.30
C VAL A 43 1.16 2.17 -10.10
N THR A 44 2.43 2.32 -9.72
CA THR A 44 3.32 1.18 -9.48
C THR A 44 2.80 0.30 -8.35
N ALA A 45 2.37 0.88 -7.23
CA ALA A 45 1.79 0.15 -6.11
C ALA A 45 0.56 -0.66 -6.52
N MET A 46 -0.34 -0.05 -7.30
CA MET A 46 -1.58 -0.69 -7.75
C MET A 46 -1.31 -1.79 -8.81
N VAL A 47 -0.44 -1.51 -9.79
CA VAL A 47 -0.16 -2.45 -10.90
C VAL A 47 0.68 -3.64 -10.43
N VAL A 48 1.67 -3.44 -9.55
CA VAL A 48 2.54 -4.53 -9.08
C VAL A 48 1.76 -5.56 -8.27
N ALA A 49 0.83 -5.11 -7.42
CA ALA A 49 -0.02 -6.03 -6.66
C ALA A 49 -0.95 -6.83 -7.58
N GLY A 50 -1.58 -6.17 -8.55
CA GLY A 50 -2.57 -6.79 -9.45
C GLY A 50 -1.97 -7.73 -10.50
N VAL A 51 -0.81 -7.38 -11.07
CA VAL A 51 -0.21 -8.13 -12.19
C VAL A 51 0.32 -9.50 -11.79
N LEU A 52 0.66 -9.72 -10.52
CA LEU A 52 1.20 -11.01 -10.06
C LEU A 52 0.20 -12.17 -10.19
N GLY A 53 -1.11 -11.89 -10.11
CA GLY A 53 -2.18 -12.87 -10.30
C GLY A 53 -2.83 -12.83 -11.68
N LEU A 54 -2.61 -11.75 -12.44
CA LEU A 54 -3.35 -11.48 -13.67
C LEU A 54 -3.17 -12.55 -14.76
N PRO A 55 -1.95 -13.06 -15.06
CA PRO A 55 -1.79 -14.08 -16.11
C PRO A 55 -2.53 -15.39 -15.81
N SER A 56 -2.57 -15.78 -14.53
CA SER A 56 -3.30 -16.99 -14.10
C SER A 56 -4.80 -16.80 -14.26
N ALA A 57 -5.33 -15.66 -13.80
CA ALA A 57 -6.75 -15.34 -13.94
C ALA A 57 -7.18 -15.23 -15.41
N MET A 58 -6.32 -14.65 -16.27
CA MET A 58 -6.57 -14.58 -17.72
C MET A 58 -6.59 -15.95 -18.39
N SER A 59 -5.80 -16.90 -17.89
CA SER A 59 -5.80 -18.29 -18.38
C SER A 59 -7.07 -19.05 -17.98
N GLU A 60 -7.68 -18.72 -16.84
CA GLU A 60 -8.89 -19.39 -16.34
C GLU A 60 -10.18 -18.80 -16.94
N LEU A 61 -10.25 -17.49 -17.10
CA LEU A 61 -11.43 -16.77 -17.60
C LEU A 61 -11.43 -16.57 -19.14
N GLY A 62 -10.28 -16.79 -19.78
CA GLY A 62 -10.09 -16.52 -21.20
C GLY A 62 -9.89 -15.03 -21.50
N LEU A 63 -9.32 -14.73 -22.67
CA LEU A 63 -8.86 -13.38 -23.01
C LEU A 63 -10.00 -12.36 -23.13
N GLY A 64 -11.13 -12.73 -23.74
CA GLY A 64 -12.28 -11.83 -23.92
C GLY A 64 -12.90 -11.35 -22.60
N PRO A 65 -13.40 -12.27 -21.73
CA PRO A 65 -13.99 -11.88 -20.44
C PRO A 65 -13.02 -11.15 -19.52
N SER A 66 -11.75 -11.58 -19.50
CA SER A 66 -10.73 -10.95 -18.65
C SER A 66 -10.45 -9.51 -19.05
N VAL A 67 -10.31 -9.23 -20.35
CA VAL A 67 -10.08 -7.87 -20.85
C VAL A 67 -11.26 -6.96 -20.51
N THR A 68 -12.49 -7.45 -20.69
CA THR A 68 -13.70 -6.69 -20.34
C THR A 68 -13.74 -6.32 -18.86
N VAL A 69 -13.43 -7.28 -17.97
CA VAL A 69 -13.41 -7.05 -16.51
C VAL A 69 -12.30 -6.06 -16.11
N ILE A 70 -11.12 -6.14 -16.74
CA ILE A 70 -10.02 -5.20 -16.49
C ILE A 70 -10.41 -3.78 -16.89
N VAL A 71 -10.99 -3.60 -18.08
CA VAL A 71 -11.44 -2.28 -18.57
C VAL A 71 -12.53 -1.72 -17.67
N LEU A 72 -13.52 -2.54 -17.30
CA LEU A 72 -14.59 -2.13 -16.39
C LEU A 72 -14.03 -1.72 -15.01
N SER A 73 -13.12 -2.53 -14.45
CA SER A 73 -12.45 -2.24 -13.19
C SER A 73 -11.67 -0.93 -13.25
N TRP A 74 -11.01 -0.64 -14.38
CA TRP A 74 -10.27 0.60 -14.57
C TRP A 74 -11.20 1.83 -14.59
N ILE A 75 -12.34 1.74 -15.29
CA ILE A 75 -13.35 2.81 -15.31
C ILE A 75 -13.90 3.06 -13.90
N ILE A 76 -14.25 1.99 -13.17
CA ILE A 76 -14.74 2.10 -11.79
C ILE A 76 -13.67 2.74 -10.90
N THR A 77 -12.41 2.36 -11.04
CA THR A 77 -11.30 2.92 -10.25
C THR A 77 -11.14 4.42 -10.49
N LEU A 78 -11.18 4.88 -11.75
CA LEU A 78 -11.13 6.31 -12.07
C LEU A 78 -12.33 7.06 -11.49
N TYR A 79 -13.52 6.48 -11.57
CA TYR A 79 -14.72 7.07 -10.98
C TYR A 79 -14.61 7.19 -9.46
N THR A 80 -14.14 6.15 -8.77
CA THR A 80 -13.94 6.21 -7.31
C THR A 80 -12.85 7.19 -6.91
N LEU A 81 -11.76 7.30 -7.69
CA LEU A 81 -10.72 8.32 -7.47
C LEU A 81 -11.31 9.73 -7.59
N TRP A 82 -12.12 9.97 -8.60
CA TRP A 82 -12.84 11.24 -8.75
C TRP A 82 -13.72 11.55 -7.53
N GLN A 83 -14.52 10.57 -7.09
CA GLN A 83 -15.36 10.74 -5.90
C GLN A 83 -14.53 11.05 -4.64
N MET A 84 -13.37 10.43 -4.48
CA MET A 84 -12.50 10.69 -3.34
C MET A 84 -11.90 12.10 -3.36
N VAL A 85 -11.55 12.62 -4.54
CA VAL A 85 -11.07 13.99 -4.71
C VAL A 85 -12.17 14.99 -4.36
N GLU A 86 -13.39 14.78 -4.85
CA GLU A 86 -14.52 15.67 -4.55
C GLU A 86 -14.89 15.65 -3.06
N MET A 87 -14.85 14.47 -2.43
CA MET A 87 -15.18 14.34 -1.00
C MET A 87 -14.09 14.88 -0.08
N HIS A 88 -12.88 15.12 -0.58
CA HIS A 88 -11.76 15.63 0.21
C HIS A 88 -11.99 17.04 0.76
N GLU A 89 -12.81 17.83 0.05
CA GLU A 89 -13.21 19.21 0.41
C GLU A 89 -14.73 19.35 0.58
N MET A 90 -15.43 18.27 0.93
CA MET A 90 -16.90 18.27 1.06
C MET A 90 -17.45 19.27 2.10
N VAL A 91 -16.60 19.76 3.01
CA VAL A 91 -16.93 20.78 4.00
C VAL A 91 -15.96 21.97 3.85
N PRO A 92 -16.44 23.21 3.63
CA PRO A 92 -15.59 24.38 3.53
C PRO A 92 -14.71 24.53 4.79
N GLY A 93 -13.38 24.52 4.61
CA GLY A 93 -12.41 24.76 5.68
C GLY A 93 -11.90 23.51 6.42
N LYS A 94 -12.34 22.29 6.09
CA LYS A 94 -11.80 21.05 6.69
C LYS A 94 -11.36 20.04 5.64
N ARG A 95 -10.05 19.80 5.59
CA ARG A 95 -9.42 18.79 4.73
C ARG A 95 -9.61 17.39 5.33
N LEU A 96 -10.33 16.51 4.64
CA LEU A 96 -10.62 15.15 5.10
C LEU A 96 -9.65 14.13 4.47
N ASP A 97 -8.42 14.06 4.99
CA ASP A 97 -7.36 13.18 4.44
C ASP A 97 -7.53 11.69 4.82
N ARG A 98 -8.42 11.35 5.76
CA ARG A 98 -8.49 10.00 6.33
C ARG A 98 -9.83 9.32 6.03
N TYR A 99 -9.77 8.08 5.51
CA TYR A 99 -10.95 7.31 5.12
C TYR A 99 -12.00 7.13 6.23
N HIS A 100 -11.56 6.99 7.49
CA HIS A 100 -12.49 6.88 8.61
C HIS A 100 -13.19 8.20 8.93
N GLU A 101 -12.53 9.35 8.71
CA GLU A 101 -13.10 10.69 8.89
C GLU A 101 -14.13 11.00 7.81
N LEU A 102 -13.81 10.64 6.56
CA LEU A 102 -14.77 10.68 5.43
C LEU A 102 -15.99 9.80 5.73
N GLY A 103 -15.78 8.56 6.17
CA GLY A 103 -16.86 7.65 6.54
C GLY A 103 -17.73 8.19 7.68
N GLN A 104 -17.11 8.83 8.69
CA GLN A 104 -17.84 9.44 9.80
C GLN A 104 -18.67 10.66 9.41
N GLN A 105 -18.27 11.40 8.39
CA GLN A 105 -19.04 12.53 7.85
C GLN A 105 -20.22 12.05 7.01
N VAL A 106 -20.04 11.03 6.16
CA VAL A 106 -21.08 10.52 5.25
C VAL A 106 -22.10 9.61 5.96
N PHE A 107 -21.64 8.71 6.83
CA PHE A 107 -22.49 7.70 7.50
C PHE A 107 -22.73 7.98 8.99
N GLY A 108 -22.13 9.04 9.54
CA GLY A 108 -22.21 9.40 10.96
C GLY A 108 -21.08 8.81 11.82
N LYS A 109 -20.82 9.45 12.97
CA LYS A 109 -19.63 9.22 13.82
C LYS A 109 -19.37 7.77 14.25
N LYS A 110 -20.41 6.95 14.42
CA LYS A 110 -20.27 5.55 14.85
C LYS A 110 -20.35 4.54 13.70
N LEU A 111 -21.30 4.72 12.78
CA LEU A 111 -21.54 3.80 11.66
C LEU A 111 -20.42 3.87 10.61
N GLY A 112 -19.94 5.07 10.27
CA GLY A 112 -18.85 5.24 9.32
C GLY A 112 -17.55 4.58 9.77
N LEU A 113 -17.22 4.70 11.05
CA LEU A 113 -16.05 4.04 11.62
C LEU A 113 -16.18 2.51 11.57
N TRP A 114 -17.34 1.98 11.94
CA TRP A 114 -17.58 0.53 12.04
C TRP A 114 -17.67 -0.17 10.68
N ILE A 115 -17.97 0.56 9.60
CA ILE A 115 -17.99 -0.01 8.24
C ILE A 115 -16.59 0.10 7.60
N VAL A 116 -15.98 1.28 7.66
CA VAL A 116 -14.74 1.56 6.92
C VAL A 116 -13.53 0.86 7.55
N VAL A 117 -13.42 0.85 8.87
CA VAL A 117 -12.23 0.30 9.56
C VAL A 117 -12.11 -1.22 9.37
N PRO A 118 -13.17 -2.03 9.53
CA PRO A 118 -13.07 -3.47 9.28
C PRO A 118 -12.73 -3.79 7.84
N GLN A 119 -13.27 -3.07 6.86
CA GLN A 119 -12.95 -3.27 5.45
C GLN A 119 -11.48 -2.96 5.16
N GLN A 120 -10.95 -1.86 5.73
CA GLN A 120 -9.53 -1.48 5.59
C GLN A 120 -8.60 -2.50 6.27
N LEU A 121 -8.97 -3.03 7.44
CA LEU A 121 -8.20 -4.07 8.11
C LEU A 121 -8.22 -5.39 7.35
N MET A 122 -9.39 -5.79 6.83
CA MET A 122 -9.54 -7.02 6.06
C MET A 122 -8.66 -7.01 4.80
N VAL A 123 -8.68 -5.91 4.03
CA VAL A 123 -7.84 -5.80 2.83
C VAL A 123 -6.36 -5.77 3.20
N GLN A 124 -5.96 -5.05 4.25
CA GLN A 124 -4.57 -4.98 4.68
C GLN A 124 -4.03 -6.35 5.09
N VAL A 125 -4.72 -7.04 6.00
CA VAL A 125 -4.32 -8.39 6.47
C VAL A 125 -4.33 -9.39 5.31
N GLY A 126 -5.33 -9.32 4.43
CA GLY A 126 -5.40 -10.17 3.25
C GLY A 126 -4.21 -9.97 2.32
N SER A 127 -3.88 -8.72 1.99
CA SER A 127 -2.72 -8.38 1.17
C SER A 127 -1.41 -8.85 1.81
N ASP A 128 -1.21 -8.64 3.10
CA ASP A 128 0.01 -9.06 3.82
C ASP A 128 0.21 -10.58 3.73
N ILE A 129 -0.86 -11.37 3.89
CA ILE A 129 -0.82 -12.83 3.76
C ILE A 129 -0.44 -13.24 2.32
N VAL A 130 -1.09 -12.65 1.30
CA VAL A 130 -0.82 -12.96 -0.10
C VAL A 130 0.63 -12.63 -0.47
N TYR A 131 1.15 -11.49 -0.01
CA TYR A 131 2.54 -11.10 -0.23
C TYR A 131 3.53 -12.06 0.43
N MET A 132 3.28 -12.47 1.68
CA MET A 132 4.13 -13.45 2.37
C MET A 132 4.17 -14.79 1.64
N VAL A 133 3.02 -15.30 1.21
CA VAL A 133 2.93 -16.60 0.51
C VAL A 133 3.60 -16.53 -0.86
N THR A 134 3.35 -15.46 -1.62
CA THR A 134 3.93 -15.26 -2.94
C THR A 134 5.44 -15.07 -2.86
N GLY A 135 5.92 -14.24 -1.92
CA GLY A 135 7.34 -14.03 -1.65
C GLY A 135 8.07 -15.33 -1.27
N GLY A 136 7.48 -16.14 -0.39
CA GLY A 136 8.03 -17.45 -0.02
C GLY A 136 8.08 -18.44 -1.20
N LYS A 137 7.07 -18.45 -2.08
CA LYS A 137 7.08 -19.26 -3.31
C LYS A 137 8.16 -18.80 -4.29
N CYS A 138 8.34 -17.49 -4.46
CA CYS A 138 9.40 -16.92 -5.28
C CYS A 138 10.80 -17.29 -4.74
N LEU A 139 10.99 -17.20 -3.42
CA LEU A 139 12.25 -17.56 -2.77
C LEU A 139 12.57 -19.05 -2.93
N LYS A 140 11.57 -19.93 -2.81
CA LYS A 140 11.72 -21.35 -3.09
C LYS A 140 12.17 -21.58 -4.53
N LYS A 141 11.50 -20.97 -5.51
CA LYS A 141 11.83 -21.12 -6.93
C LYS A 141 13.24 -20.61 -7.25
N PHE A 142 13.68 -19.53 -6.59
CA PHE A 142 15.04 -19.04 -6.69
C PHE A 142 16.06 -20.04 -6.11
N ALA A 143 15.80 -20.57 -4.91
CA ALA A 143 16.66 -21.58 -4.29
C ALA A 143 16.77 -22.85 -5.15
N ASP A 144 15.65 -23.32 -5.70
CA ASP A 144 15.60 -24.47 -6.62
C ASP A 144 16.40 -24.20 -7.92
N THR A 145 16.47 -22.95 -8.38
CA THR A 145 17.24 -22.56 -9.57
C THR A 145 18.75 -22.50 -9.29
N VAL A 146 19.15 -22.00 -8.12
CA VAL A 146 20.57 -21.88 -7.73
C VAL A 146 21.14 -23.24 -7.28
N TRP A 147 20.33 -24.10 -6.69
CA TRP A 147 20.73 -25.42 -6.21
C TRP A 147 19.78 -26.52 -6.72
N PRO A 148 20.04 -27.08 -7.91
CA PRO A 148 19.14 -28.04 -8.56
C PRO A 148 19.03 -29.40 -7.84
N ASN A 149 20.04 -29.78 -7.03
CA ASN A 149 20.09 -31.05 -6.31
C ASN A 149 19.69 -30.91 -4.82
N SER A 150 18.75 -30.02 -4.51
CA SER A 150 18.32 -29.77 -3.13
C SER A 150 17.35 -30.88 -2.69
N PRO A 151 17.44 -31.39 -1.45
CA PRO A 151 16.37 -32.22 -0.91
C PRO A 151 15.05 -31.44 -0.92
N PRO A 152 13.89 -32.10 -1.06
CA PRO A 152 12.61 -31.43 -1.15
C PRO A 152 12.26 -30.72 0.16
N ILE A 153 12.55 -29.41 0.22
CA ILE A 153 12.21 -28.55 1.36
C ILE A 153 10.78 -28.05 1.20
N LYS A 154 9.98 -28.12 2.27
CA LYS A 154 8.60 -27.63 2.27
C LYS A 154 8.57 -26.11 2.05
N THR A 155 7.67 -25.64 1.18
CA THR A 155 7.45 -24.21 0.89
C THR A 155 7.17 -23.40 2.16
N THR A 156 6.56 -24.01 3.19
CA THR A 156 6.31 -23.39 4.50
C THR A 156 7.57 -22.83 5.14
N TYR A 157 8.72 -23.50 5.01
CA TYR A 157 9.98 -23.00 5.57
C TYR A 157 10.44 -21.72 4.86
N PHE A 158 10.34 -21.65 3.54
CA PHE A 158 10.67 -20.45 2.78
C PHE A 158 9.72 -19.29 3.09
N ILE A 159 8.44 -19.55 3.32
CA ILE A 159 7.47 -18.54 3.77
C ILE A 159 7.85 -18.02 5.17
N MET A 160 8.24 -18.91 6.09
CA MET A 160 8.67 -18.52 7.44
C MET A 160 9.97 -17.71 7.43
N ILE A 161 10.93 -18.07 6.58
CA ILE A 161 12.18 -17.30 6.39
C ILE A 161 11.84 -15.90 5.85
N PHE A 162 11.00 -15.82 4.81
CA PHE A 162 10.59 -14.54 4.23
C PHE A 162 9.85 -13.66 5.25
N ARG A 163 8.96 -14.26 6.06
CA ARG A 163 8.27 -13.60 7.16
C ARG A 163 9.24 -13.09 8.24
N ALA A 164 10.24 -13.89 8.61
CA ALA A 164 11.22 -13.51 9.61
C ALA A 164 12.04 -12.31 9.14
N VAL A 165 12.46 -12.29 7.87
CA VAL A 165 13.14 -11.14 7.26
C VAL A 165 12.25 -9.90 7.29
N GLN A 166 10.98 -10.01 6.89
CA GLN A 166 10.02 -8.88 6.95
C GLN A 166 9.78 -8.39 8.37
N LEU A 167 9.72 -9.30 9.35
CA LEU A 167 9.57 -8.94 10.76
C LEU A 167 10.81 -8.20 11.28
N LEU A 168 12.01 -8.66 10.93
CA LEU A 168 13.26 -7.97 11.27
C LEU A 168 13.31 -6.58 10.63
N LEU A 169 12.92 -6.46 9.37
CA LEU A 169 12.80 -5.17 8.68
C LEU A 169 11.78 -4.25 9.34
N SER A 170 10.66 -4.79 9.83
CA SER A 170 9.64 -4.03 10.55
C SER A 170 10.10 -3.54 11.93
N ASN A 171 11.15 -4.13 12.51
CA ASN A 171 11.73 -3.70 13.77
C ASN A 171 12.83 -2.63 13.60
N CYS A 172 13.20 -2.25 12.36
CA CYS A 172 14.17 -1.18 12.10
C CYS A 172 13.46 0.18 11.98
N PRO A 173 13.64 1.12 12.94
CA PRO A 173 12.88 2.36 12.99
C PRO A 173 13.47 3.51 12.14
N SER A 174 14.36 3.23 11.17
CA SER A 174 15.05 4.30 10.44
C SER A 174 15.01 4.15 8.91
N LEU A 175 14.69 5.27 8.25
CA LEU A 175 14.72 5.48 6.79
C LEU A 175 16.07 5.12 6.15
N ASN A 176 17.14 5.03 6.95
CA ASN A 176 18.49 4.66 6.50
C ASN A 176 18.57 3.18 6.04
N SER A 177 17.80 2.26 6.63
CA SER A 177 17.76 0.86 6.17
C SER A 177 16.99 0.70 4.86
N ILE A 178 15.97 1.53 4.60
CA ILE A 178 15.25 1.54 3.31
C ILE A 178 16.17 2.09 2.22
N ALA A 179 16.97 3.12 2.52
CA ALA A 179 18.02 3.61 1.62
C ALA A 179 19.08 2.53 1.34
N LEU A 180 19.47 1.73 2.34
CA LEU A 180 20.40 0.60 2.15
C LEU A 180 19.81 -0.50 1.25
N ILE A 181 18.55 -0.87 1.45
CA ILE A 181 17.84 -1.86 0.61
C ILE A 181 17.70 -1.34 -0.82
N SER A 182 17.37 -0.05 -0.98
CA SER A 182 17.31 0.62 -2.29
C SER A 182 18.69 0.67 -2.97
N LEU A 183 19.77 0.93 -2.22
CA LEU A 183 21.14 0.91 -2.73
C LEU A 183 21.55 -0.50 -3.18
N VAL A 184 21.23 -1.54 -2.41
CA VAL A 184 21.47 -2.93 -2.80
C VAL A 184 20.66 -3.31 -4.04
N ALA A 185 19.39 -2.90 -4.13
CA ALA A 185 18.56 -3.11 -5.30
C ALA A 185 19.13 -2.39 -6.54
N ALA A 186 19.59 -1.15 -6.39
CA ALA A 186 20.22 -0.37 -7.46
C ALA A 186 21.53 -1.02 -7.93
N VAL A 187 22.38 -1.50 -7.01
CA VAL A 187 23.61 -2.23 -7.32
C VAL A 187 23.31 -3.54 -8.04
N MET A 188 22.32 -4.31 -7.59
CA MET A 188 21.91 -5.55 -8.26
C MET A 188 21.37 -5.28 -9.67
N SER A 189 20.58 -4.22 -9.85
CA SER A 189 20.06 -3.84 -11.17
C SER A 189 21.11 -3.26 -12.10
N LEU A 190 22.15 -2.59 -11.58
CA LEU A 190 23.34 -2.17 -12.33
C LEU A 190 24.19 -3.38 -12.73
N ARG A 191 24.40 -4.33 -11.82
CA ARG A 191 25.20 -5.53 -12.08
C ARG A 191 24.59 -6.41 -13.16
N THR A 192 23.27 -6.61 -13.17
CA THR A 192 22.59 -7.34 -14.26
C THR A 192 22.68 -6.61 -15.59
N LYS A 193 22.65 -5.27 -15.58
CA LYS A 193 22.86 -4.44 -16.78
C LYS A 193 24.30 -4.48 -17.30
N LEU A 194 25.29 -4.58 -16.39
CA LEU A 194 26.71 -4.64 -16.72
C LEU A 194 27.12 -6.05 -17.21
N PHE A 195 26.53 -7.10 -16.63
CA PHE A 195 26.77 -8.50 -17.02
C PHE A 195 26.16 -8.84 -18.39
N ASN A 196 25.08 -8.17 -18.81
CA ASN A 196 24.50 -8.33 -20.15
C ASN A 196 25.19 -7.48 -21.24
N ARG A 197 26.34 -6.86 -20.92
CA ARG A 197 27.10 -5.97 -21.82
C ARG A 197 28.56 -6.40 -22.02
N MET A 198 28.94 -7.55 -21.46
CA MET A 198 30.18 -8.29 -21.77
C MET A 198 29.78 -9.60 -22.45
#